data_AF-A0ABD5HPZ7-F1
#
_entry.id   AF-A0ABD5HPZ7-F1
#
_cell.length_a   1.000
_cell.length_b   1.000
_cell.length_c   1.000
_cell.angle_alpha   90.00
_cell.angle_beta   90.00
_cell.angle_gamma   90.00
#
_symmetry.space_group_name_H-M   'P 1'
#
loop_
_entity.id
_entity.type
_entity.pdbx_description
1 polymer ?
#
loop_
_entity_poly.entity_id
_entity_poly.type
_entity_poly.pdbx_seq_one_letter_code
_entity_poly.pdbx_strand_id
1 'polypeptide(L)'
;MSQSINLVAYESASDGRIYETKTELIETAFVTTALLEELQKESPLIERKIYEIPEAEEHYSIECFNDSDIERILVKLEEMFLSVLESDSEKLLQKSDSQDRKSLPSTQSTYIKSSDIPESINRFRTLTNIFNIFYLKHNKYGGDTSVVLKLG
;
A
#
# COMPACT_ATOMS: atom_id res chain seq x y z
N MET A 1 -5.65 13.24 9.30
CA MET A 1 -6.49 12.99 8.11
C MET A 1 -6.01 11.70 7.49
N SER A 2 -6.88 10.81 7.05
CA SER A 2 -6.48 9.58 6.34
C SER A 2 -6.17 9.92 4.89
N GLN A 3 -4.99 9.54 4.41
CA GLN A 3 -4.62 9.64 2.99
C GLN A 3 -5.01 8.35 2.27
N SER A 4 -5.07 8.41 0.95
CA SER A 4 -5.35 7.24 0.12
C SER A 4 -4.34 7.10 -1.01
N ILE A 5 -4.09 5.87 -1.42
CA ILE A 5 -3.40 5.56 -2.67
C ILE A 5 -4.47 5.04 -3.63
N ASN A 6 -4.57 5.68 -4.78
CA ASN A 6 -5.57 5.38 -5.80
C ASN A 6 -4.88 4.82 -7.04
N LEU A 7 -5.34 3.68 -7.51
CA LEU A 7 -4.97 3.14 -8.81
C LEU A 7 -5.94 3.72 -9.83
N VAL A 8 -5.44 4.59 -10.68
CA VAL A 8 -6.26 5.38 -11.61
C VAL A 8 -5.77 5.14 -13.03
N ALA A 9 -6.69 4.80 -13.92
CA ALA A 9 -6.44 4.76 -15.35
C ALA A 9 -6.82 6.10 -15.98
N TYR A 10 -5.90 6.66 -16.74
CA TYR A 10 -6.12 7.80 -17.60
C TYR A 10 -6.17 7.37 -19.07
N GLU A 11 -6.82 8.17 -19.89
CA GLU A 11 -6.70 8.06 -21.34
C GLU A 11 -5.27 8.39 -21.76
N SER A 12 -4.69 7.61 -22.67
CA SER A 12 -3.38 7.88 -23.26
C SER A 12 -3.50 8.03 -24.78
N ALA A 13 -2.70 8.93 -25.34
CA ALA A 13 -2.55 9.07 -26.80
C ALA A 13 -1.18 8.58 -27.27
N SER A 14 -0.99 8.53 -28.58
CA SER A 14 0.26 8.10 -29.22
C SER A 14 1.47 9.00 -28.95
N ASP A 15 1.27 10.17 -28.33
CA ASP A 15 2.32 11.10 -27.93
C ASP A 15 2.92 10.78 -26.54
N GLY A 16 2.42 9.75 -25.86
CA GLY A 16 2.86 9.33 -24.53
C GLY A 16 2.34 10.21 -23.39
N ARG A 17 1.46 11.18 -23.67
CA ARG A 17 0.78 11.98 -22.66
C ARG A 17 -0.46 11.26 -22.14
N ILE A 18 -0.89 11.64 -20.94
CA ILE A 18 -2.11 11.14 -20.31
C ILE A 18 -3.10 12.27 -20.07
N TYR A 19 -4.38 11.99 -20.23
CA TYR A 19 -5.44 12.99 -20.31
C TYR A 19 -6.56 12.75 -19.32
N GLU A 20 -7.17 13.83 -18.84
CA GLU A 20 -8.29 13.78 -17.89
C GLU A 20 -9.64 13.44 -18.56
N THR A 21 -9.73 13.58 -19.88
CA THR A 21 -10.94 13.34 -20.71
C THR A 21 -11.70 12.07 -20.32
N LYS A 22 -10.99 11.00 -19.96
CA LYS A 22 -11.56 9.80 -19.36
C LYS A 22 -10.66 9.28 -18.26
N THR A 23 -11.12 9.42 -17.02
CA THR A 23 -10.45 8.93 -15.81
C THR A 23 -11.28 7.82 -15.16
N GLU A 24 -10.68 6.66 -14.89
CA GLU A 24 -11.30 5.54 -14.20
C GLU A 24 -10.54 5.23 -12.91
N LEU A 25 -11.25 5.28 -11.77
CA LEU A 25 -10.73 4.78 -10.51
C LEU A 25 -10.87 3.25 -10.48
N ILE A 26 -9.74 2.55 -10.52
CA ILE A 26 -9.71 1.08 -10.51
C ILE A 26 -9.81 0.55 -9.08
N GLU A 27 -9.02 1.11 -8.16
CA GLU A 27 -8.93 0.63 -6.77
C GLU A 27 -8.44 1.75 -5.85
N THR A 28 -8.82 1.67 -4.56
CA THR A 28 -8.38 2.62 -3.53
C THR A 28 -7.97 1.89 -2.26
N ALA A 29 -6.82 2.27 -1.71
CA ALA A 29 -6.35 1.80 -0.41
C ALA A 29 -6.06 2.97 0.52
N PHE A 30 -6.68 2.97 1.71
CA PHE A 30 -6.35 3.94 2.75
C PHE A 30 -4.98 3.64 3.35
N VAL A 31 -4.15 4.67 3.47
CA VAL A 31 -2.79 4.58 3.99
C VAL A 31 -2.66 5.43 5.25
N THR A 32 -1.99 4.88 6.26
CA THR A 32 -1.59 5.67 7.44
C THR A 32 -0.39 6.54 7.09
N THR A 33 -0.28 7.72 7.69
CA THR A 33 0.87 8.62 7.50
C THR A 33 2.22 7.91 7.70
N ALA A 34 2.37 7.13 8.76
CA ALA A 34 3.62 6.41 9.04
C ALA A 34 4.01 5.41 7.94
N LEU A 35 3.04 4.67 7.40
CA LEU A 35 3.28 3.75 6.29
C LEU A 35 3.64 4.51 5.00
N LEU A 36 2.94 5.61 4.70
CA LEU A 36 3.26 6.43 3.52
C LEU A 36 4.67 7.01 3.62
N GLU A 37 5.05 7.57 4.76
CA GLU A 37 6.40 8.10 4.99
C GLU A 37 7.47 7.04 4.77
N GLU A 38 7.24 5.82 5.25
CA GLU A 38 8.19 4.71 5.07
C GLU A 38 8.28 4.27 3.60
N LEU A 39 7.17 4.25 2.87
CA LEU A 39 7.18 4.00 1.41
C LEU A 39 7.93 5.11 0.65
N GLN A 40 7.74 6.37 1.03
CA GLN A 40 8.38 7.52 0.38
C GLN A 40 9.88 7.61 0.63
N LYS A 41 10.39 7.07 1.74
CA LYS A 41 11.84 6.94 1.97
C LYS A 41 12.49 6.01 0.95
N GLU A 42 11.81 4.90 0.64
CA GLU A 42 12.30 3.90 -0.31
C GLU A 42 12.08 4.34 -1.75
N SER A 43 10.96 5.01 -2.03
CA SER A 43 10.54 5.39 -3.37
C SER A 43 9.75 6.70 -3.31
N PRO A 44 10.45 7.84 -3.44
CA PRO A 44 9.82 9.15 -3.40
C PRO A 44 8.73 9.30 -4.46
N LEU A 45 7.68 10.06 -4.13
CA LEU A 45 6.66 10.41 -5.11
C LEU A 45 7.27 11.28 -6.21
N ILE A 46 6.79 11.06 -7.42
CA ILE A 46 7.11 11.89 -8.58
C ILE A 46 5.90 12.72 -8.97
N GLU A 47 6.19 13.89 -9.53
CA GLU A 47 5.17 14.73 -10.14
C GLU A 47 4.90 14.27 -11.57
N ARG A 48 3.63 14.04 -11.90
CA ARG A 48 3.20 13.65 -13.24
C ARG A 48 2.12 14.58 -13.77
N LYS A 49 2.30 15.02 -15.02
CA LYS A 49 1.39 15.94 -15.69
C LYS A 49 0.20 15.20 -16.29
N ILE A 50 -1.00 15.71 -16.05
CA ILE A 50 -2.26 15.29 -16.66
C ILE A 50 -2.76 16.44 -17.51
N TYR A 51 -2.98 16.19 -18.80
CA TYR A 51 -3.40 17.20 -19.76
C TYR A 51 -4.93 17.22 -19.89
N GLU A 52 -5.53 18.39 -20.07
CA GLU A 52 -6.99 18.50 -20.14
C GLU A 52 -7.54 17.94 -21.46
N ILE A 53 -6.91 18.29 -22.58
CA ILE A 53 -7.31 17.86 -23.94
C ILE A 53 -6.09 17.61 -24.83
N PRO A 54 -6.22 16.77 -25.87
CA PRO A 54 -5.21 16.64 -26.92
C PRO A 54 -4.86 18.00 -27.53
N GLU A 55 -3.59 18.20 -27.90
CA GLU A 55 -3.05 19.40 -28.56
C GLU A 55 -2.99 20.69 -27.70
N ALA A 56 -3.57 20.69 -26.49
CA ALA A 56 -3.40 21.78 -25.53
C ALA A 56 -2.19 21.55 -24.62
N GLU A 57 -1.60 22.65 -24.14
CA GLU A 57 -0.51 22.64 -23.15
C GLU A 57 -1.03 22.86 -21.71
N GLU A 58 -2.34 23.03 -21.54
CA GLU A 58 -2.99 23.11 -20.23
C GLU A 58 -2.93 21.75 -19.52
N HIS A 59 -2.40 21.76 -18.31
CA HIS A 59 -2.20 20.58 -17.49
C HIS A 59 -2.25 20.91 -16.00
N TYR A 60 -2.56 19.91 -15.21
CA TYR A 60 -2.30 19.89 -13.77
C TYR A 60 -1.32 18.78 -13.44
N SER A 61 -0.79 18.82 -12.22
CA SER A 61 0.17 17.84 -11.73
C SER A 61 -0.43 17.00 -10.62
N ILE A 62 -0.11 15.70 -10.65
CA ILE A 62 -0.42 14.76 -9.58
C ILE A 62 0.87 14.22 -8.98
N GLU A 63 0.81 13.83 -7.71
CA GLU A 63 1.87 13.04 -7.09
C GLU A 63 1.55 11.54 -7.21
N CYS A 64 2.48 10.76 -7.75
CA CYS A 64 2.32 9.32 -7.90
C CYS A 64 3.61 8.56 -7.65
N PHE A 65 3.51 7.26 -7.40
CA PHE A 65 4.67 6.38 -7.38
C PHE A 65 5.18 6.13 -8.80
N ASN A 66 6.49 6.02 -8.96
CA ASN A 66 7.11 5.71 -10.23
C ASN A 66 6.98 4.21 -10.54
N ASP A 67 6.61 3.89 -11.79
CA ASP A 67 6.45 2.51 -12.27
C ASP A 67 7.73 1.69 -12.11
N SER A 68 8.91 2.31 -12.23
CA SER A 68 10.20 1.63 -12.04
C SER A 68 10.45 1.16 -10.61
N ASP A 69 9.73 1.71 -9.64
CA ASP A 69 9.98 1.50 -8.22
C ASP A 69 8.97 0.52 -7.59
N ILE A 70 7.92 0.14 -8.33
CA ILE A 70 6.81 -0.68 -7.84
C ILE A 70 7.27 -2.04 -7.31
N GLU A 71 8.20 -2.69 -8.01
CA GLU A 71 8.73 -4.00 -7.58
C GLU A 71 9.49 -3.88 -6.25
N ARG A 72 10.30 -2.83 -6.08
CA ARG A 72 11.01 -2.56 -4.82
C ARG A 72 10.05 -2.25 -3.67
N ILE A 73 8.99 -1.50 -3.95
CA ILE A 73 7.94 -1.22 -2.97
C ILE A 73 7.22 -2.52 -2.54
N LEU A 74 6.95 -3.43 -3.48
CA LEU A 74 6.33 -4.72 -3.15
C LEU A 74 7.19 -5.53 -2.20
N VAL A 75 8.50 -5.65 -2.47
CA VAL A 75 9.45 -6.33 -1.57
C VAL A 75 9.42 -5.71 -0.17
N LYS A 76 9.45 -4.37 -0.08
CA LYS A 76 9.39 -3.67 1.20
C LYS A 76 8.07 -3.93 1.96
N LEU A 77 6.94 -3.98 1.25
CA LEU A 77 5.64 -4.29 1.84
C LEU A 77 5.57 -5.73 2.35
N GLU A 78 6.20 -6.69 1.66
CA GLU A 78 6.33 -8.08 2.12
C GLU A 78 7.16 -8.18 3.40
N GLU A 79 8.31 -7.50 3.46
CA GLU A 79 9.15 -7.44 4.66
C GLU A 79 8.38 -6.86 5.85
N MET A 80 7.68 -5.74 5.65
CA MET A 80 6.81 -5.15 6.67
C MET A 80 5.72 -6.13 7.11
N PHE A 81 5.13 -6.87 6.17
CA PHE A 81 4.06 -7.80 6.48
C PHE A 81 4.53 -8.93 7.38
N LEU A 82 5.69 -9.51 7.07
CA LEU A 82 6.32 -10.51 7.91
C LEU A 82 6.65 -9.95 9.30
N SER A 83 7.19 -8.74 9.39
CA SER A 83 7.48 -8.08 10.67
C SER A 83 6.22 -7.82 11.51
N VAL A 84 5.11 -7.41 10.89
CA VAL A 84 3.83 -7.23 11.56
C VAL A 84 3.32 -8.57 12.09
N LEU A 85 3.39 -9.63 11.29
CA LEU A 85 2.97 -10.97 11.72
C LEU A 85 3.79 -11.47 12.91
N GLU A 86 5.11 -11.30 12.89
CA GLU A 86 5.99 -11.67 13.99
C GLU A 86 5.62 -10.92 15.26
N SER A 87 5.60 -9.59 15.20
CA SER A 87 5.30 -8.71 16.34
C SER A 87 3.91 -8.97 16.93
N ASP A 88 2.89 -9.11 16.08
CA ASP A 88 1.53 -9.37 16.54
C ASP A 88 1.40 -10.79 17.10
N SER A 89 2.13 -11.77 16.56
CA SER A 89 2.17 -13.12 17.13
C SER A 89 2.79 -13.14 18.52
N GLU A 90 3.88 -12.39 18.76
CA GLU A 90 4.52 -12.29 20.07
C GLU A 90 3.58 -11.61 21.08
N LYS A 91 2.96 -10.49 20.66
CA LYS A 91 2.05 -9.69 21.49
C LYS A 91 0.79 -10.47 21.85
N LEU A 92 0.17 -11.16 20.89
CA LEU A 92 -1.12 -11.83 21.06
C LEU A 92 -0.98 -13.24 21.63
N LEU A 93 0.09 -13.97 21.28
CA LEU A 93 0.25 -15.37 21.68
C LEU A 93 1.21 -15.54 22.86
N GLN A 94 1.85 -14.47 23.33
CA GLN A 94 2.86 -14.51 24.40
C GLN A 94 3.83 -15.68 24.20
N LYS A 95 4.58 -15.66 23.09
CA LYS A 95 5.77 -16.51 22.96
C LYS A 95 6.81 -16.05 23.99
N SER A 96 6.53 -16.27 25.26
CA SER A 96 7.55 -16.49 26.26
C SER A 96 8.31 -17.74 25.83
N ASP A 97 9.63 -17.68 25.92
CA ASP A 97 10.53 -18.82 25.71
C ASP A 97 10.11 -20.00 26.61
N SER A 98 9.15 -20.81 26.16
CA SER A 98 8.78 -22.04 26.86
C SER A 98 9.72 -23.15 26.40
N GLN A 99 10.93 -23.11 26.97
CA GLN A 99 11.59 -24.33 27.38
C GLN A 99 10.69 -25.06 28.40
N ASP A 100 9.69 -25.80 27.93
CA ASP A 100 9.27 -27.06 28.56
C ASP A 100 8.19 -27.75 27.74
N ARG A 101 8.63 -28.70 26.91
CA ARG A 101 7.76 -29.69 26.27
C ARG A 101 7.26 -30.68 27.33
N LYS A 102 6.25 -30.34 28.15
CA LYS A 102 5.50 -31.36 28.93
C LYS A 102 4.21 -30.94 29.63
N SER A 103 3.68 -29.73 29.45
CA SER A 103 2.34 -29.38 29.97
C SER A 103 1.47 -28.74 28.89
N LEU A 104 0.18 -29.10 28.90
CA LEU A 104 -0.85 -28.36 28.16
C LEU A 104 -0.85 -26.91 28.65
N PRO A 105 -0.90 -25.91 27.76
CA PRO A 105 -0.90 -24.52 28.17
C PRO A 105 -2.12 -24.26 29.06
N SER A 106 -1.87 -23.85 30.29
CA SER A 106 -2.95 -23.47 31.21
C SER A 106 -3.60 -22.20 30.66
N THR A 107 -4.92 -22.17 30.62
CA THR A 107 -5.76 -21.04 30.20
C THR A 107 -5.72 -19.89 31.22
N GLN A 108 -4.58 -19.62 31.85
CA GLN A 108 -4.36 -18.36 32.53
C GLN A 108 -4.03 -17.30 31.48
N SER A 109 -5.10 -16.84 30.84
CA SER A 109 -5.18 -15.60 30.07
C SER A 109 -4.58 -14.45 30.89
N THR A 110 -3.30 -14.19 30.67
CA THR A 110 -2.73 -12.88 30.95
C THR A 110 -3.28 -11.99 29.84
N TYR A 111 -4.40 -11.35 30.15
CA TYR A 111 -5.17 -10.41 29.33
C TYR A 111 -4.43 -9.88 28.09
N ILE A 112 -4.67 -10.50 26.93
CA ILE A 112 -4.72 -9.73 25.68
C ILE A 112 -5.76 -8.63 25.96
N LYS A 113 -5.38 -7.34 25.88
CA LYS A 113 -6.39 -6.30 26.03
C LYS A 113 -7.36 -6.50 24.88
N SER A 114 -8.66 -6.44 25.12
CA SER A 114 -9.67 -6.63 24.06
C SER A 114 -9.50 -5.69 22.87
N SER A 115 -8.77 -4.58 23.06
CA SER A 115 -8.35 -3.62 22.03
C SER A 115 -7.20 -4.10 21.12
N ASP A 116 -6.38 -5.04 21.55
CA ASP A 116 -5.17 -5.47 20.82
C ASP A 116 -5.53 -6.25 19.54
N ILE A 117 -6.57 -7.10 19.58
CA ILE A 117 -6.99 -7.89 18.42
C ILE A 117 -7.55 -6.98 17.30
N PRO A 118 -8.51 -6.07 17.56
CA PRO A 118 -8.98 -5.13 16.54
C PRO A 118 -7.87 -4.25 15.95
N GLU A 119 -6.90 -3.83 16.77
CA GLU A 119 -5.75 -3.05 16.31
C GLU A 119 -4.88 -3.87 15.34
N SER A 120 -4.52 -5.10 15.70
CA SER A 120 -3.79 -6.03 14.84
C SER A 120 -4.52 -6.31 13.52
N ILE A 121 -5.83 -6.57 13.58
CA ILE A 121 -6.66 -6.78 12.38
C ILE A 121 -6.63 -5.53 11.49
N ASN A 122 -6.73 -4.33 12.07
CA ASN A 122 -6.69 -3.09 11.30
C ASN A 122 -5.33 -2.86 10.64
N ARG A 123 -4.22 -3.05 11.37
CA ARG A 123 -2.86 -2.94 10.81
C ARG A 123 -2.65 -3.93 9.67
N PHE A 124 -3.04 -5.20 9.89
CA PHE A 124 -2.98 -6.24 8.87
C PHE A 124 -3.76 -5.82 7.62
N ARG A 125 -5.04 -5.43 7.78
CA ARG A 125 -5.91 -5.02 6.68
C ARG A 125 -5.34 -3.83 5.91
N THR A 126 -4.84 -2.81 6.59
CA THR A 126 -4.23 -1.65 5.94
C THR A 126 -3.05 -2.09 5.08
N LEU A 127 -2.14 -2.89 5.63
CA LEU A 127 -0.96 -3.33 4.91
C LEU A 127 -1.30 -4.23 3.72
N THR A 128 -2.24 -5.17 3.88
CA THR A 128 -2.65 -6.05 2.77
C THR A 128 -3.38 -5.29 1.67
N ASN A 129 -4.18 -4.27 2.00
CA ASN A 129 -4.85 -3.46 0.98
C ASN A 129 -3.85 -2.64 0.18
N ILE A 130 -2.84 -2.07 0.85
CA ILE A 130 -1.74 -1.36 0.19
C ILE A 130 -0.93 -2.35 -0.66
N PHE A 131 -0.55 -3.51 -0.14
CA PHE A 131 0.11 -4.53 -0.94
C PHE A 131 -0.70 -4.89 -2.20
N ASN A 132 -2.01 -5.12 -2.05
CA ASN A 132 -2.88 -5.50 -3.15
C ASN A 132 -2.93 -4.44 -4.26
N ILE A 133 -2.95 -3.15 -3.92
CA ILE A 133 -3.01 -2.10 -4.95
C ILE A 133 -1.71 -2.02 -5.77
N PHE A 134 -0.55 -2.14 -5.12
CA PHE A 134 0.74 -2.20 -5.79
C PHE A 134 0.89 -3.49 -6.61
N TYR A 135 0.41 -4.61 -6.07
CA TYR A 135 0.44 -5.91 -6.74
C TYR A 135 -0.44 -5.91 -8.00
N LEU A 136 -1.60 -5.26 -7.93
CA LEU A 136 -2.50 -5.08 -9.07
C LEU A 136 -1.86 -4.22 -10.16
N LYS A 137 -1.22 -3.10 -9.78
CA LYS A 137 -0.45 -2.27 -10.72
C LYS A 137 0.65 -3.10 -11.39
N HIS A 138 1.47 -3.81 -10.62
CA HIS A 138 2.58 -4.60 -11.15
C HIS A 138 2.12 -5.70 -12.13
N ASN A 139 1.17 -6.54 -11.72
CA ASN A 139 0.83 -7.75 -12.47
C ASN A 139 -0.14 -7.52 -13.63
N LYS A 140 -1.08 -6.58 -13.49
CA LYS A 140 -2.12 -6.34 -14.50
C LYS A 140 -1.82 -5.13 -15.37
N TYR A 141 -1.11 -4.14 -14.84
CA TYR A 141 -0.90 -2.84 -15.49
C TYR A 141 0.59 -2.44 -15.55
N GLY A 142 1.53 -3.38 -15.38
CA GLY A 142 2.96 -3.09 -15.26
C GLY A 142 3.57 -2.46 -16.51
N GLY A 143 3.02 -2.75 -17.69
CA GLY A 143 3.43 -2.12 -18.95
C GLY A 143 2.59 -0.90 -19.35
N ASP A 144 1.52 -0.62 -18.61
CA ASP A 144 0.58 0.45 -18.95
C ASP A 144 0.90 1.71 -18.14
N THR A 145 1.62 2.63 -18.78
CA THR A 145 2.01 3.89 -18.15
C THR A 145 0.82 4.83 -17.94
N SER A 146 -0.35 4.60 -18.55
CA SER A 146 -1.54 5.42 -18.31
C SER A 146 -2.28 5.06 -17.04
N VAL A 147 -1.93 3.93 -16.42
CA VAL A 147 -2.44 3.49 -15.12
C VAL A 147 -1.43 3.83 -14.04
N VAL A 148 -1.80 4.70 -13.11
CA VAL A 148 -0.90 5.28 -12.10
C VAL A 148 -1.38 5.05 -10.68
N LEU A 149 -0.43 4.91 -9.74
CA LEU A 149 -0.68 4.89 -8.31
C LEU A 149 -0.52 6.31 -7.75
N LYS A 150 -1.63 7.05 -7.74
CA LYS A 150 -1.72 8.46 -7.33
C LYS A 150 -2.01 8.58 -5.84
N LEU A 151 -1.38 9.56 -5.19
CA LEU A 151 -1.77 9.99 -3.85
C LEU A 151 -3.08 10.81 -3.90
N GLY A 152 -4.05 10.44 -3.06
CA GLY A 152 -5.35 11.11 -2.94
C GLY A 152 -5.67 11.60 -1.54
#